data_AF-A0A2E8J5G8-F1
#
_entry.id   AF-A0A2E8J5G8-F1
#
_cell.length_a   1.000
_cell.length_b   1.000
_cell.length_c   1.000
_cell.angle_alpha   90.00
_cell.angle_beta   90.00
_cell.angle_gamma   90.00
#
_symmetry.space_group_name_H-M   'P 1'
#
loop_
_entity.id
_entity.type
_entity.pdbx_description
1 polymer ?
#
loop_
_entity_poly.entity_id
_entity_poly.type
_entity_poly.pdbx_seq_one_letter_code
_entity_poly.pdbx_strand_id
1 'polypeptide(L)' 'MIPINQATIDELQTLKGIGPKRAERILRYRLEVSKIANVYDLATSAGISLKQANTLSTLVA' A
#
# COMPACT_ATOMS: atom_id res chain seq x y z
N MET A 1 -6.34 -3.93 11.14
CA MET A 1 -5.09 -4.10 10.38
C MET A 1 -5.43 -4.69 9.03
N ILE A 2 -4.92 -4.10 7.95
CA ILE A 2 -5.17 -4.54 6.57
C ILE A 2 -3.91 -5.27 6.08
N PRO A 3 -3.98 -6.54 5.67
CA PRO A 3 -2.79 -7.28 5.22
C PRO A 3 -2.32 -6.77 3.86
N ILE A 4 -1.27 -5.95 3.80
CA ILE A 4 -0.95 -5.16 2.59
C ILE A 4 -0.69 -6.04 1.35
N ASN A 5 -0.09 -7.21 1.55
CA ASN A 5 0.26 -8.14 0.49
C ASN A 5 -0.92 -9.00 0.00
N GLN A 6 -2.05 -8.99 0.71
CA GLN A 6 -3.23 -9.81 0.41
C GLN A 6 -4.51 -9.00 0.21
N ALA A 7 -4.53 -7.76 0.68
CA ALA A 7 -5.68 -6.87 0.64
C ALA A 7 -6.23 -6.68 -0.78
N THR A 8 -7.55 -6.60 -0.88
CA THR A 8 -8.28 -6.26 -2.10
C THR A 8 -8.15 -4.76 -2.42
N ILE A 9 -8.53 -4.38 -3.64
CA ILE A 9 -8.54 -2.97 -4.06
C ILE A 9 -9.46 -2.13 -3.15
N ASP A 10 -10.64 -2.64 -2.80
CA ASP A 10 -11.56 -1.97 -1.88
C ASP A 10 -10.96 -1.80 -0.47
N GLU A 11 -10.36 -2.85 0.10
CA GLU A 11 -9.68 -2.75 1.39
C GLU A 11 -8.55 -1.73 1.38
N LEU A 12 -7.72 -1.72 0.32
CA LEU A 12 -6.65 -0.74 0.16
C LEU A 12 -7.18 0.70 0.07
N GLN A 13 -8.35 0.90 -0.55
CA GLN A 13 -8.98 2.22 -0.66
C GLN A 13 -9.53 2.75 0.66
N THR A 14 -9.73 1.91 1.67
CA THR A 14 -10.10 2.37 3.02
C THR A 14 -8.95 3.11 3.71
N LEU A 15 -7.71 2.93 3.23
CA LEU A 15 -6.55 3.63 3.74
C LEU A 15 -6.58 5.10 3.33
N LYS A 16 -6.49 6.00 4.32
CA LYS A 16 -6.52 7.44 4.09
C LYS A 16 -5.43 7.86 3.08
N GLY A 17 -5.86 8.47 1.97
CA GLY A 17 -4.95 8.93 0.91
C GLY A 17 -4.62 7.86 -0.14
N ILE A 18 -5.21 6.68 -0.07
CA ILE A 18 -5.14 5.65 -1.12
C ILE A 18 -6.46 5.65 -1.88
N GLY A 19 -6.46 6.28 -3.06
CA GLY A 19 -7.58 6.19 -4.00
C GLY A 19 -7.44 5.00 -4.95
N PRO A 20 -8.40 4.79 -5.87
CA PRO A 20 -8.43 3.63 -6.77
C PRO A 20 -7.15 3.47 -7.58
N LYS A 21 -6.62 4.59 -8.12
CA LYS A 21 -5.36 4.59 -8.88
C LYS A 21 -4.15 4.13 -8.06
N ARG A 22 -4.12 4.45 -6.76
CA ARG A 22 -3.03 4.04 -5.86
C ARG A 22 -3.20 2.60 -5.40
N ALA A 23 -4.43 2.17 -5.12
CA ALA A 23 -4.74 0.79 -4.80
C ALA A 23 -4.35 -0.17 -5.94
N GLU A 24 -4.69 0.17 -7.19
CA GLU A 24 -4.27 -0.61 -8.35
C GLU A 24 -2.73 -0.66 -8.48
N ARG A 25 -2.06 0.44 -8.18
CA ARG A 25 -0.60 0.51 -8.20
C ARG A 25 0.06 -0.41 -7.17
N ILE A 26 -0.50 -0.47 -5.96
CA ILE A 26 -0.08 -1.40 -4.91
C ILE A 26 -0.25 -2.84 -5.40
N LEU A 27 -1.39 -3.13 -6.05
CA LEU A 27 -1.68 -4.44 -6.63
C LEU A 27 -0.67 -4.84 -7.70
N ARG A 28 -0.33 -3.92 -8.62
CA ARG A 28 0.67 -4.17 -9.66
C ARG A 28 2.04 -4.40 -9.04
N TYR A 29 2.43 -3.58 -8.06
CA TYR A 29 3.73 -3.71 -7.40
C TYR A 29 3.92 -5.11 -6.78
N ARG A 30 2.91 -5.64 -6.09
CA ARG A 30 3.00 -6.99 -5.48
C ARG A 30 3.01 -8.14 -6.49
N LEU A 31 2.48 -7.92 -7.71
CA LEU A 31 2.42 -8.93 -8.77
C LEU A 31 3.67 -8.91 -9.65
N GLU A 32 4.18 -7.73 -9.97
CA GLU A 32 5.22 -7.53 -10.99
C GLU A 32 6.60 -7.22 -10.40
N VAL A 33 6.67 -6.65 -9.20
CA VAL A 33 7.92 -6.17 -8.61
C VAL A 33 8.36 -7.02 -7.43
N SER A 34 7.65 -6.96 -6.31
CA SER A 34 7.98 -7.70 -5.09
C SER A 34 6.88 -7.55 -4.04
N LYS A 35 6.90 -8.41 -3.02
CA LYS A 35 6.11 -8.21 -1.81
C LYS A 35 6.53 -6.92 -1.10
N ILE A 36 5.57 -6.25 -0.47
CA ILE A 36 5.79 -5.07 0.36
C ILE A 36 6.26 -5.55 1.72
N ALA A 37 7.53 -5.36 2.05
CA ALA A 37 8.15 -5.83 3.29
C ALA A 37 8.47 -4.69 4.27
N ASN A 38 8.62 -3.48 3.76
CA ASN A 38 8.98 -2.32 4.56
C ASN A 38 8.25 -1.03 4.10
N VAL A 39 8.46 0.05 4.84
CA VAL A 39 7.81 1.34 4.58
C VAL A 39 8.25 1.97 3.25
N TYR A 40 9.46 1.71 2.77
CA TYR A 40 9.94 2.19 1.47
C TYR A 40 9.22 1.50 0.32
N ASP A 41 8.98 0.19 0.43
CA ASP A 41 8.19 -0.57 -0.54
C ASP A 41 6.74 -0.07 -0.56
N LEU A 42 6.17 0.23 0.61
CA LEU A 42 4.83 0.80 0.73
C LEU A 42 4.75 2.19 0.08
N ALA A 43 5.75 3.04 0.33
CA ALA A 43 5.82 4.36 -0.27
C ALA A 43 5.92 4.29 -1.81
N THR A 44 6.76 3.39 -2.30
CA THR A 44 7.02 3.19 -3.73
C THR A 44 5.81 2.59 -4.44
N SER A 45 5.24 1.52 -3.89
CA SER A 45 4.06 0.84 -4.44
C SER A 45 2.87 1.80 -4.53
N ALA A 46 2.54 2.52 -3.45
CA ALA A 46 1.41 3.43 -3.38
C ALA A 46 1.66 4.82 -4.01
N GLY A 47 2.92 5.20 -4.27
CA GLY A 47 3.26 6.52 -4.80
C GLY A 47 2.96 7.64 -3.82
N ILE A 48 3.40 7.44 -2.59
CA ILE A 48 3.20 8.32 -1.45
C ILE A 48 4.56 8.66 -0.83
N SER A 49 4.60 9.71 -0.02
CA SER A 49 5.80 10.05 0.73
C SER A 49 6.05 9.07 1.88
N LEU A 50 7.30 8.96 2.34
CA LEU A 50 7.65 8.12 3.49
C LEU A 50 6.90 8.50 4.76
N LYS A 51 6.56 9.78 4.94
CA LYS A 51 5.72 10.25 6.05
C LYS A 51 4.32 9.64 5.99
N GLN A 52 3.70 9.62 4.80
CA GLN A 52 2.40 8.99 4.61
C GLN A 52 2.49 7.47 4.79
N ALA A 53 3.51 6.83 4.22
CA ALA A 53 3.72 5.39 4.36
C ALA A 53 3.93 4.97 5.83
N ASN A 54 4.70 5.73 6.62
CA ASN A 54 4.86 5.50 8.06
C ASN A 54 3.56 5.66 8.84
N THR A 55 2.65 6.54 8.40
CA THR A 55 1.34 6.66 9.06
C THR A 55 0.50 5.42 8.75
N LEU A 56 0.51 4.98 7.48
CA LEU A 56 -0.24 3.81 7.04
C LEU A 56 0.34 2.48 7.57
N SER A 57 1.64 2.39 7.82
CA SER A 57 2.30 1.18 8.38
C SER A 57 1.75 0.78 9.74
N THR A 58 1.15 1.71 10.48
CA THR A 58 0.47 1.42 11.76
C THR A 58 -0.90 0.75 11.57
N LEU A 59 -1.46 0.82 10.36
CA LEU A 59 -2.79 0.33 10.01
C LEU A 59 -2.74 -0.94 9.15
N VAL A 60 -1.56 -1.30 8.64
CA VAL A 60 -1.34 -2.49 7.81
C VAL A 60 -0.53 -3.55 8.55
N ALA A 61 -0.75 -4.81 8.18
CA ALA A 61 -0.03 -5.97 8.68
C ALA A 61 0.86 -6.59 7.59
#